data_AF-A0A3S1JMG0-F1
#
_entry.id   AF-A0A3S1JMG0-F1
#
_cell.length_a   1.000
_cell.length_b   1.000
_cell.length_c   1.000
_cell.angle_alpha   90.00
_cell.angle_beta   90.00
_cell.angle_gamma   90.00
#
_symmetry.space_group_name_H-M   'P 1'
#
loop_
_entity.id
_entity.type
_entity.pdbx_description
1 polymer ?
#
loop_
_entity_poly.entity_id
_entity_poly.type
_entity_poly.pdbx_seq_one_letter_code
_entity_poly.pdbx_strand_id
1 'polypeptide(L)' 'MKRESTILYVTHDEDDGMWQFLDGEEVKEDYVRLLSLKEMVNIDPSLAQLSDLPLGWIVMERQLDK' A
#
# COMPACT_ATOMS: atom_id res chain seq x y z
N MET A 1 -7.10 -0.70 7.12
CA MET A 1 -5.80 -0.23 7.65
C MET A 1 -5.93 0.89 8.70
N LYS A 2 -5.42 0.66 9.92
CA LYS A 2 -5.24 1.72 10.92
C LYS A 2 -3.95 2.49 10.62
N ARG A 3 -3.79 3.73 11.13
CA ARG A 3 -2.57 4.53 10.87
C ARG A 3 -1.28 3.87 11.35
N GLU A 4 -1.39 2.97 12.33
CA GLU A 4 -0.26 2.29 12.96
C GLU A 4 -0.07 0.86 12.43
N SER A 5 -0.91 0.42 11.48
CA SER A 5 -0.76 -0.89 10.85
C SER A 5 0.47 -0.91 9.93
N THR A 6 1.19 -2.03 9.92
CA THR A 6 2.24 -2.28 8.93
C THR A 6 1.62 -2.51 7.54
N ILE A 7 2.22 -1.90 6.52
CA ILE A 7 1.84 -2.13 5.13
C ILE A 7 2.53 -3.41 4.66
N LEU A 8 1.75 -4.43 4.33
CA LEU A 8 2.25 -5.73 3.87
C LEU A 8 2.21 -5.86 2.35
N TYR A 9 1.24 -5.20 1.70
CA TYR A 9 1.08 -5.23 0.26
C TYR A 9 0.91 -3.81 -0.28
N VAL A 10 1.59 -3.53 -1.39
CA VAL A 10 1.41 -2.32 -2.18
C VAL A 10 1.15 -2.70 -3.62
N THR A 11 0.06 -2.18 -4.19
CA THR A 11 -0.29 -2.39 -5.59
C THR A 11 -0.35 -1.05 -6.32
N HIS A 12 0.10 -1.05 -7.57
CA HIS A 12 -0.20 0.00 -8.53
C HIS A 12 -1.24 -0.58 -9.49
N ASP A 13 -2.51 -0.30 -9.24
CA ASP A 13 -3.63 -0.98 -9.90
C ASP A 13 -3.58 -0.82 -11.42
N GLU A 14 -3.90 -1.89 -12.15
CA GLU A 14 -3.82 -1.89 -13.62
C GLU A 14 -4.99 -1.16 -14.29
N ASP A 15 -6.18 -1.20 -13.67
CA ASP A 15 -7.42 -0.72 -14.27
C ASP A 15 -7.57 0.80 -14.09
N ASP A 16 -7.28 1.32 -12.90
CA ASP A 16 -7.48 2.73 -12.56
C ASP A 16 -6.18 3.51 -12.29
N GLY A 17 -5.04 2.82 -12.21
CA GLY A 17 -3.74 3.42 -11.90
C GLY A 17 -3.61 3.96 -10.48
N MET A 18 -4.52 3.56 -9.58
CA MET A 18 -4.52 4.01 -8.20
C MET A 18 -3.59 3.16 -7.35
N TRP A 19 -3.03 3.79 -6.32
CA TRP A 19 -2.19 3.13 -5.34
C TRP A 19 -3.04 2.51 -4.25
N GLN A 20 -2.83 1.22 -3.97
CA GLN A 20 -3.46 0.53 -2.85
C GLN A 20 -2.41 0.05 -1.85
N PHE A 21 -2.67 0.26 -0.56
CA PHE A 21 -1.81 -0.13 0.54
C PHE A 21 -2.62 -0.98 1.51
N LEU A 22 -2.18 -2.22 1.75
CA LEU A 22 -2.95 -3.22 2.50
C LEU A 22 -2.11 -3.79 3.64
N ASP A 23 -2.75 -3.98 4.80
CA ASP A 23 -2.16 -4.60 6.00
C ASP A 23 -2.43 -6.11 6.10
N GLY A 24 -2.95 -6.73 5.03
CA GLY A 24 -3.25 -8.17 4.97
C GLY A 24 -4.52 -8.60 5.71
N GLU A 25 -5.18 -7.67 6.41
CA GLU A 25 -6.48 -7.88 7.04
C GLU A 25 -7.63 -7.80 6.01
N GLU A 26 -8.81 -8.28 6.42
CA GLU A 26 -10.02 -8.17 5.60
C GLU A 26 -10.32 -6.70 5.26
N VAL A 27 -10.43 -6.41 3.96
CA VAL A 27 -10.85 -5.08 3.48
C VAL A 27 -12.35 -4.96 3.68
N LYS A 28 -12.76 -4.08 4.60
CA LYS A 28 -14.17 -3.68 4.76
C LYS A 28 -14.34 -2.28 4.19
N GLU A 29 -15.36 -2.09 3.37
CA GLU A 29 -15.66 -0.82 2.67
C GLU A 29 -15.70 0.38 3.63
N ASP A 30 -16.26 0.19 4.84
CA ASP A 30 -16.35 1.21 5.89
C ASP A 30 -14.99 1.77 6.36
N TYR A 31 -13.90 1.04 6.12
CA TYR A 31 -12.54 1.41 6.53
C TYR A 31 -11.61 1.74 5.36
N VAL A 32 -12.12 1.79 4.12
CA VAL A 32 -11.37 2.27 2.97
C VAL A 32 -11.15 3.77 3.14
N ARG A 33 -9.90 4.20 3.02
CA ARG A 33 -9.55 5.62 3.03
C ARG A 33 -8.80 5.97 1.77
N LEU A 34 -9.30 6.97 1.06
CA LEU A 34 -8.61 7.56 -0.07
C LEU A 34 -7.65 8.64 0.46
N LEU A 35 -6.37 8.47 0.18
CA LEU A 35 -5.31 9.40 0.52
C LEU A 35 -4.49 9.67 -0.74
N SER A 36 -3.88 10.85 -0.82
CA SER A 36 -2.88 11.09 -1.86
C SER A 36 -1.63 10.23 -1.60
N LEU A 37 -0.92 9.84 -2.66
CA LEU A 37 0.37 9.15 -2.53
C LEU A 37 1.35 9.98 -1.67
N LYS A 38 1.31 11.31 -1.80
CA LYS A 38 2.12 12.23 -0.97
C LYS A 38 1.80 12.10 0.52
N GLU A 39 0.53 12.00 0.90
CA GLU A 39 0.15 11.80 2.31
C GLU A 39 0.62 10.46 2.84
N MET A 40 0.52 9.40 2.03
CA MET A 40 1.05 8.09 2.39
C MET A 40 2.57 8.11 2.55
N VAL A 41 3.30 8.76 1.65
CA VAL A 41 4.77 8.93 1.78
C VAL A 41 5.16 9.78 2.99
N ASN A 42 4.32 10.75 3.41
CA ASN A 42 4.56 11.49 4.64
C ASN A 42 4.33 10.64 5.91
N ILE A 43 3.42 9.65 5.84
CA ILE A 43 3.17 8.70 6.93
C ILE A 43 4.29 7.66 6.98
N ASP A 44 4.66 7.11 5.84
CA ASP A 44 5.72 6.13 5.68
C ASP A 44 6.66 6.53 4.52
N PRO A 45 7.79 7.19 4.83
CA PRO A 45 8.75 7.63 3.83
C PRO A 45 9.39 6.50 3.02
N SER A 46 9.36 5.25 3.52
CA SER A 46 9.92 4.11 2.77
C SER A 46 9.18 3.86 1.46
N LEU A 47 7.90 4.23 1.39
CA LEU A 47 7.06 4.11 0.20
C LEU A 47 7.58 4.93 -1.00
N ALA A 48 8.40 5.95 -0.77
CA ALA A 48 9.00 6.73 -1.85
C ALA A 48 9.84 5.87 -2.81
N GLN A 49 10.42 4.77 -2.32
CA GLN A 49 11.18 3.82 -3.14
C GLN A 49 10.32 3.11 -4.19
N LEU A 50 9.00 3.10 -4.00
CA LEU A 50 8.04 2.46 -4.89
C LEU A 50 7.57 3.41 -6.00
N SER A 51 7.99 4.67 -6.02
CA SER A 51 7.48 5.67 -7.00
C SER A 51 7.57 5.25 -8.47
N ASP A 52 8.50 4.38 -8.83
CA ASP A 52 8.68 3.84 -10.19
C ASP A 52 8.04 2.46 -10.42
N LEU A 53 7.21 1.98 -9.48
CA LEU A 53 6.53 0.68 -9.62
C LEU A 53 5.61 0.72 -10.85
N PRO A 54 5.76 -0.21 -11.82
CA PRO A 54 4.91 -0.21 -13.00
C PRO A 54 3.44 -0.52 -12.65
N LEU A 55 2.51 -0.08 -13.51
CA LEU A 55 1.10 -0.46 -13.42
C LEU A 55 0.93 -1.98 -13.46
N GLY A 56 -0.03 -2.48 -12.69
CA GLY A 56 -0.33 -3.90 -12.50
C GLY A 56 0.64 -4.64 -11.57
N TRP A 57 1.66 -3.97 -11.02
CA TRP A 57 2.62 -4.64 -10.14
C TRP A 57 2.20 -4.62 -8.68
N ILE A 58 2.58 -5.69 -7.99
CA ILE A 58 2.35 -5.89 -6.56
C ILE A 58 3.70 -6.13 -5.89
N VAL A 59 3.94 -5.43 -4.80
CA VAL A 59 5.09 -5.66 -3.91
C VAL A 59 4.54 -6.15 -2.57
N MET A 60 5.18 -7.17 -2.02
CA MET A 60 4.83 -7.74 -0.71
C MET A 60 6.04 -7.79 0.20
N GLU A 61 5.84 -7.47 1.48
CA GLU A 61 6.87 -7.68 2.50
C GLU A 61 7.07 -9.19 2.69
N ARG A 62 8.30 -9.66 2.48
CA ARG A 62 8.64 -11.06 2.72
C ARG A 62 8.91 -11.27 4.21
N GLN A 63 7.96 -11.87 4.92
CA GLN A 63 8.28 -12.44 6.23
C GLN A 63 9.19 -13.65 6.04
N LEU A 64 10.42 -13.57 6.55
CA LEU A 64 11.27 -14.75 6.69
C LEU A 64 10.78 -15.51 7.91
N ASP A 65 10.30 -16.73 7.70
CA ASP A 65 10.02 -17.67 8.78
C ASP A 65 11.30 -17.85 9.62
N LYS A 66 11.21 -17.61 10.93
CA LYS A 66 12.30 -17.86 11.89
C LYS A 66 12.35 -19.33 12.30
#